data_AF-C5AZ72-F1
#
_entry.id   AF-C5AZ72-F1
#
_cell.length_a   1.000
_cell.length_b   1.000
_cell.length_c   1.000
_cell.angle_alpha   90.00
_cell.angle_beta   90.00
_cell.angle_gamma   90.00
#
_symmetry.space_group_name_H-M   'P 1'
#
loop_
_entity.id
_entity.type
_entity.pdbx_description
1 polymer ?
#
loop_
_entity_poly.entity_id
_entity_poly.type
_entity_poly.pdbx_seq_one_letter_code
_entity_poly.pdbx_strand_id
1 'polypeptide(L)'
;MPKESLGKLPSEESRRKGAIKREQVVAVMALAQASGLTAGKDSRISGRVSSELIERAKARTGLESDTELVEFALANLAVEDNFAQVFRELHGTVDPGLDLEF
;
A
#
# COMPACT_ATOMS: atom_id res chain seq x y z
N MET A 1 -41.46 19.13 6.70
CA MET A 1 -41.09 17.87 6.03
C MET A 1 -39.61 17.92 5.68
N PRO A 2 -38.74 17.10 6.28
CA PRO A 2 -37.31 17.17 6.05
C PRO A 2 -36.95 16.50 4.71
N LYS A 3 -36.10 17.15 3.89
CA LYS A 3 -35.44 16.49 2.77
C LYS A 3 -34.10 15.96 3.26
N GLU A 4 -34.04 14.68 3.56
CA GLU A 4 -32.79 13.95 3.70
C GLU A 4 -32.10 13.91 2.32
N SER A 5 -31.07 14.72 2.17
CA SER A 5 -30.14 14.66 1.06
C SER A 5 -29.30 13.40 1.22
N LEU A 6 -29.68 12.30 0.56
CA LEU A 6 -28.83 11.11 0.44
C LEU A 6 -27.45 11.53 -0.11
N GLY A 7 -26.42 11.35 0.71
CA GLY A 7 -25.04 11.56 0.31
C GLY A 7 -24.72 10.69 -0.91
N LYS A 8 -24.08 11.30 -1.91
CA LYS A 8 -23.64 10.63 -3.15
C LYS A 8 -22.80 9.39 -2.80
N LEU A 9 -23.27 8.21 -3.20
CA LEU A 9 -22.49 6.98 -3.10
C LEU A 9 -21.18 7.12 -3.89
N PRO A 10 -20.05 6.60 -3.38
CA PRO A 10 -18.78 6.67 -4.08
C PRO A 10 -18.86 5.96 -5.43
N SER A 11 -18.21 6.53 -6.45
CA SER A 11 -18.16 5.97 -7.81
C SER A 11 -17.53 4.57 -7.81
N GLU A 12 -17.95 3.72 -8.76
CA GLU A 12 -17.40 2.37 -8.96
C GLU A 12 -15.87 2.37 -9.12
N GLU A 13 -15.31 3.40 -9.74
CA GLU A 13 -13.87 3.57 -9.87
C GLU A 13 -13.16 3.81 -8.53
N SER A 14 -13.76 4.60 -7.64
CA SER A 14 -13.24 4.80 -6.28
C SER A 14 -13.32 3.52 -5.45
N ARG A 15 -14.39 2.73 -5.62
CA ARG A 15 -14.53 1.42 -4.96
C ARG A 15 -13.44 0.44 -5.43
N ARG A 16 -13.22 0.34 -6.74
CA ARG A 16 -12.14 -0.49 -7.32
C ARG A 16 -10.75 -0.06 -6.84
N LYS A 17 -10.45 1.24 -6.87
CA LYS A 17 -9.18 1.77 -6.34
C LYS A 17 -9.00 1.47 -4.85
N GLY A 18 -10.08 1.51 -4.06
CA GLY A 18 -10.06 1.11 -2.66
C GLY A 18 -9.77 -0.38 -2.45
N ALA A 19 -10.36 -1.24 -3.28
CA ALA A 19 -10.12 -2.69 -3.25
C ALA A 19 -8.66 -3.05 -3.56
N ILE A 20 -8.10 -2.47 -4.63
CA ILE A 20 -6.70 -2.69 -5.04
C ILE A 20 -5.73 -2.28 -3.93
N LYS A 21 -5.99 -1.17 -3.24
CA LYS A 21 -5.13 -0.71 -2.13
C LYS A 21 -5.15 -1.67 -0.93
N ARG A 22 -6.30 -2.28 -0.64
CA ARG A 22 -6.41 -3.29 0.43
C ARG A 22 -5.69 -4.58 0.05
N GLU A 23 -5.82 -5.03 -1.19
CA GLU A 23 -5.08 -6.18 -1.72
C GLU A 23 -3.57 -5.96 -1.60
N GLN A 24 -3.08 -4.76 -1.90
CA GLN A 24 -1.67 -4.41 -1.72
C GLN A 24 -1.21 -4.56 -0.26
N VAL A 25 -1.98 -4.03 0.70
CA VAL A 25 -1.65 -4.17 2.13
C VAL A 25 -1.58 -5.64 2.53
N VAL A 26 -2.56 -6.45 2.12
CA VAL A 26 -2.57 -7.89 2.40
C VAL A 26 -1.36 -8.59 1.79
N ALA A 27 -1.02 -8.30 0.54
CA ALA A 27 0.11 -8.92 -0.15
C ALA A 27 1.45 -8.61 0.53
N VAL A 28 1.69 -7.35 0.89
CA VAL A 28 2.92 -6.93 1.59
C VAL A 28 3.01 -7.59 2.95
N MET A 29 1.92 -7.59 3.72
CA MET A 29 1.93 -8.18 5.06
C MET A 29 2.10 -9.70 5.02
N ALA A 30 1.52 -10.38 4.03
CA ALA A 30 1.71 -11.81 3.82
C ALA A 30 3.17 -12.14 3.48
N LEU A 31 3.81 -11.34 2.63
CA LEU A 31 5.22 -11.52 2.27
C LEU A 31 6.14 -11.23 3.47
N ALA A 32 5.88 -10.17 4.23
CA ALA A 32 6.63 -9.87 5.45
C ALA A 32 6.51 -10.99 6.49
N GLN A 33 5.33 -11.59 6.64
CA GLN A 33 5.11 -12.75 7.49
C GLN A 33 5.88 -13.98 6.99
N ALA A 34 5.83 -14.27 5.69
CA ALA A 34 6.58 -15.38 5.08
C ALA A 34 8.10 -15.22 5.25
N SER A 35 8.59 -13.97 5.23
CA SER A 35 10.00 -13.62 5.47
C SER A 35 10.38 -13.54 6.95
N GLY A 36 9.45 -13.81 7.88
CA GLY A 36 9.70 -13.79 9.32
C GLY A 36 9.85 -12.39 9.95
N LEU A 37 9.57 -11.32 9.21
CA LEU A 37 9.76 -9.94 9.66
C LEU A 37 8.73 -9.48 10.70
N THR A 38 7.61 -10.19 10.82
CA THR A 38 6.52 -9.90 11.77
C THR A 38 6.40 -10.93 12.90
N ALA A 39 7.43 -11.77 13.07
CA ALA A 39 7.40 -12.86 14.07
C ALA A 39 7.41 -12.37 15.53
N GLY A 40 7.87 -11.16 15.79
CA GLY A 40 8.00 -10.58 17.14
C GLY A 40 7.57 -9.12 17.21
N LYS A 41 7.24 -8.67 18.43
CA LYS A 41 6.88 -7.27 18.76
C LYS A 41 7.73 -6.74 19.92
N ASP A 42 9.03 -6.97 19.84
CA ASP A 42 10.00 -6.72 20.92
C ASP A 42 10.61 -5.31 20.91
N SER A 43 10.45 -4.59 19.80
CA SER A 43 11.09 -3.30 19.55
C SER A 43 10.07 -2.16 19.49
N ARG A 44 10.42 -0.99 20.03
CA ARG A 44 9.55 0.21 20.04
C ARG A 44 10.08 1.28 19.09
N ILE A 45 9.19 1.81 18.26
CA ILE A 45 9.43 2.99 17.43
C ILE A 45 8.60 4.15 17.96
N SER A 46 9.21 5.32 18.14
CA SER A 46 8.53 6.54 18.57
C SER A 46 9.12 7.78 17.89
N GLY A 47 8.28 8.72 17.48
CA GLY A 47 8.70 9.97 16.86
C GLY A 47 7.51 10.91 16.66
N ARG A 48 7.78 12.20 16.44
CA ARG A 48 6.74 13.16 16.06
C ARG A 48 6.52 13.09 14.55
N VAL A 49 5.26 13.03 14.15
CA VAL A 49 4.83 12.95 12.75
C VAL A 49 3.61 13.85 12.56
N SER A 50 3.44 14.40 11.36
CA SER A 50 2.25 15.21 11.03
C SER A 50 0.98 14.36 11.11
N SER A 51 -0.06 14.88 11.78
CA SER A 51 -1.37 14.22 11.85
C SER A 51 -1.99 14.04 10.47
N GLU A 52 -1.84 15.03 9.59
CA GLU A 52 -2.33 14.94 8.21
C GLU A 52 -1.68 13.80 7.42
N LEU A 53 -0.39 13.52 7.69
CA LEU A 53 0.30 12.40 7.06
C LEU A 53 -0.31 11.07 7.53
N ILE A 54 -0.58 10.93 8.83
CA ILE A 54 -1.20 9.73 9.40
C ILE A 54 -2.59 9.52 8.79
N GLU A 55 -3.42 10.55 8.77
CA GLU A 55 -4.79 10.47 8.24
C GLU A 55 -4.81 10.06 6.76
N ARG A 56 -3.98 10.70 5.93
CA ARG A 56 -3.87 10.36 4.51
C ARG A 56 -3.35 8.95 4.29
N ALA A 57 -2.38 8.51 5.11
CA ALA A 57 -1.84 7.16 5.03
C ALA A 57 -2.89 6.11 5.41
N LYS A 58 -3.63 6.31 6.51
CA LYS A 58 -4.77 5.47 6.90
C LYS A 58 -5.86 5.42 5.85
N ALA A 59 -6.23 6.58 5.29
CA ALA A 59 -7.22 6.63 4.20
C ALA A 59 -6.75 5.90 2.93
N ARG A 60 -5.43 5.87 2.69
CA ARG A 60 -4.84 5.15 1.54
C ARG A 60 -4.76 3.65 1.79
N THR A 61 -4.38 3.21 2.98
CA THR A 61 -4.19 1.77 3.28
C THR A 61 -5.47 1.09 3.74
N GLY A 62 -6.43 1.86 4.28
CA GLY A 62 -7.59 1.34 4.98
C GLY A 62 -7.28 0.84 6.40
N LEU A 63 -6.07 1.09 6.91
CA LEU A 63 -5.66 0.73 8.27
C LEU A 63 -6.19 1.76 9.27
N GLU A 64 -6.68 1.29 10.42
CA GLU A 64 -7.24 2.17 11.46
C GLU A 64 -6.25 2.37 12.61
N SER A 65 -5.36 1.41 12.84
CA SER A 65 -4.35 1.43 13.90
C SER A 65 -3.05 2.12 13.45
N ASP A 66 -2.51 3.00 14.29
CA ASP A 66 -1.19 3.59 14.07
C ASP A 66 -0.09 2.52 14.09
N THR A 67 -0.24 1.52 14.96
CA THR A 67 0.71 0.40 15.05
C THR A 67 0.71 -0.42 13.76
N GLU A 68 -0.47 -0.76 13.22
CA GLU A 68 -0.56 -1.49 11.96
C GLU A 68 -0.03 -0.66 10.80
N LEU A 69 -0.27 0.65 10.81
CA LEU A 69 0.24 1.56 9.79
C LEU A 69 1.78 1.60 9.79
N VAL A 70 2.39 1.66 10.98
CA VAL A 70 3.85 1.62 11.13
C VAL A 70 4.40 0.26 10.69
N GLU A 71 3.76 -0.84 11.11
CA GLU A 71 4.17 -2.20 10.75
C GLU A 71 4.11 -2.42 9.24
N PHE A 72 3.02 -2.01 8.59
CA PHE A 72 2.89 -2.06 7.13
C PHE A 72 3.93 -1.19 6.42
N ALA A 73 4.18 0.04 6.90
CA ALA A 73 5.16 0.92 6.27
C ALA A 73 6.58 0.32 6.30
N LEU A 74 6.96 -0.28 7.44
CA LEU A 74 8.25 -0.95 7.60
C LEU A 74 8.33 -2.23 6.78
N ALA A 75 7.26 -3.05 6.79
CA ALA A 75 7.15 -4.23 5.95
C ALA A 75 7.32 -3.86 4.47
N ASN A 76 6.60 -2.85 3.99
CA ASN A 76 6.70 -2.41 2.60
C ASN A 76 8.10 -1.94 2.21
N LEU A 77 8.83 -1.31 3.13
CA LEU A 77 10.22 -0.89 2.90
C LEU A 77 11.21 -2.07 2.98
N ALA A 78 11.02 -2.99 3.92
CA ALA A 78 11.91 -4.13 4.13
C ALA A 78 11.72 -5.26 3.10
N VAL A 79 10.51 -5.38 2.56
CA VAL A 79 10.14 -6.36 1.53
C VAL A 79 10.53 -5.89 0.13
N GLU A 80 10.83 -4.60 -0.08
CA GLU A 80 11.09 -4.04 -1.41
C GLU A 80 12.23 -4.80 -2.13
N ASP A 81 11.83 -5.69 -3.05
CA ASP A 81 12.67 -6.71 -3.70
C ASP A 81 13.52 -6.13 -4.83
N ASN A 82 14.35 -5.14 -4.49
CA ASN A 82 15.18 -4.38 -5.42
C ASN A 82 14.40 -3.78 -6.61
N PHE A 83 13.07 -3.67 -6.53
CA PHE A 83 12.20 -3.27 -7.66
C PHE A 83 12.68 -1.97 -8.30
N ALA A 84 12.96 -0.95 -7.50
CA ALA A 84 13.43 0.33 -8.02
C ALA A 84 14.77 0.22 -8.76
N GLN A 85 15.66 -0.67 -8.33
CA GLN A 85 16.93 -0.94 -9.01
C GLN A 85 16.68 -1.71 -10.31
N VAL A 86 16.01 -2.86 -10.23
CA VAL A 86 15.73 -3.73 -11.39
C VAL A 86 14.91 -2.99 -12.46
N PHE A 87 13.93 -2.18 -12.06
CA PHE A 87 13.14 -1.35 -12.96
C PHE A 87 14.01 -0.33 -13.73
N ARG A 88 14.98 0.29 -13.05
CA ARG A 88 15.95 1.18 -13.71
C ARG A 88 16.86 0.43 -14.66
N GLU A 89 17.32 -0.76 -14.28
CA GLU A 89 18.18 -1.60 -15.12
C GLU A 89 17.46 -2.12 -16.36
N LEU A 90 16.17 -2.47 -16.25
CA LEU A 90 15.33 -2.93 -17.36
C LEU A 90 14.87 -1.80 -18.29
N HIS A 91 14.90 -0.55 -17.86
CA HIS A 91 14.40 0.57 -18.64
C HIS A 91 15.15 0.72 -19.98
N GLY A 92 14.43 0.56 -21.09
CA GLY A 92 15.00 0.69 -22.44
C GLY A 92 15.77 -0.55 -22.92
N THR A 93 15.68 -1.68 -22.21
CA THR A 93 16.30 -2.95 -22.63
C THR A 93 15.40 -3.80 -23.54
N VAL A 94 14.09 -3.50 -23.58
CA VAL A 94 13.15 -4.17 -24.48
C VAL A 94 13.33 -3.63 -25.90
N ASP A 95 13.56 -4.53 -26.86
CA ASP A 95 13.68 -4.18 -28.27
C ASP A 95 12.34 -3.57 -28.77
N PRO A 96 12.35 -2.32 -29.29
CA PRO A 96 11.15 -1.69 -29.85
C PRO A 96 10.55 -2.44 -31.06
N GLY A 97 11.34 -3.30 -31.72
CA GLY A 97 10.89 -4.13 -32.84
C GLY A 97 10.33 -5.49 -32.41
N LEU A 98 10.24 -5.77 -31.11
CA LEU A 98 9.68 -7.03 -30.60
C LEU A 98 8.17 -7.07 -30.91
N ASP A 99 7.77 -8.08 -31.68
CA ASP A 99 6.35 -8.35 -31.96
C ASP A 99 5.69 -8.93 -30.69
N LEU A 100 4.72 -8.19 -30.15
CA LEU A 100 3.99 -8.53 -28.92
C LEU A 100 2.59 -9.08 -29.20
N GLU A 101 2.30 -9.40 -30.46
CA GLU A 101 1.02 -10.00 -30.85
C GLU A 101 1.03 -11.51 -30.53
N PHE A 102 0.02 -11.96 -29.76
CA PHE A 102 -0.23 -13.36 -29.40
C PHE A 102 -1.57 -13.82 -29.97
#